data_AF-A0AAX3EDN4-F1
#
_entry.id   AF-A0AAX3EDN4-F1
#
_cell.length_a   1.000
_cell.length_b   1.000
_cell.length_c   1.000
_cell.angle_alpha   90.00
_cell.angle_beta   90.00
_cell.angle_gamma   90.00
#
_symmetry.space_group_name_H-M   'P 1'
#
loop_
_entity.id
_entity.type
_entity.pdbx_description
1 polymer ?
#
loop_
_entity_poly.entity_id
_entity_poly.type
_entity_poly.pdbx_seq_one_letter_code
_entity_poly.pdbx_strand_id
1 'polypeptide(L)'
;MPEKPERSFEQALAEDLGIDFDVELVELQLGFVLDYQRIRHGEQHRMGYVLLDREHHPDAAIVFATPDAARRALDGHPLIENLCEEDCIDARLPVQLTLSDLASREIILP
;
A
#
# COMPACT_ATOMS: atom_id res chain seq x y z
N MET A 1 23.54 -20.73 24.26
CA MET A 1 22.85 -21.15 23.02
C MET A 1 21.78 -20.11 22.76
N PRO A 2 21.69 -19.51 21.56
CA PRO A 2 20.67 -18.50 21.30
C PRO A 2 19.32 -19.19 21.12
N GLU A 3 18.29 -18.65 21.77
CA GLU A 3 16.89 -19.07 21.62
C GLU A 3 16.45 -18.81 20.18
N LYS A 4 15.98 -19.86 19.49
CA LYS A 4 15.32 -19.71 18.19
C LYS A 4 14.01 -18.94 18.41
N PRO A 5 13.65 -17.97 17.55
CA PRO A 5 12.34 -17.35 17.62
C PRO A 5 11.25 -18.42 17.43
N GLU A 6 10.27 -18.45 18.33
CA GLU A 6 9.09 -19.30 18.21
C GLU A 6 8.35 -18.94 16.92
N ARG A 7 8.32 -19.86 15.96
CA ARG A 7 7.62 -19.67 14.68
C ARG A 7 6.12 -19.56 14.94
N SER A 8 5.44 -18.62 14.28
CA SER A 8 3.98 -18.52 14.37
C SER A 8 3.32 -19.73 13.68
N PHE A 9 2.17 -20.16 14.20
CA PHE A 9 1.37 -21.25 13.63
C PHE A 9 1.04 -21.03 12.15
N GLU A 10 0.86 -19.77 11.75
CA GLU A 10 0.54 -19.35 10.39
C GLU A 10 1.70 -19.60 9.42
N GLN A 11 2.94 -19.34 9.84
CA GLN A 11 4.13 -19.64 9.03
C GLN A 11 4.33 -21.15 8.83
N ALA A 12 4.08 -21.95 9.86
CA ALA A 12 4.18 -23.41 9.77
C ALA A 12 3.11 -24.01 8.85
N LEU A 13 1.88 -23.48 8.89
CA LEU A 13 0.78 -23.93 8.04
C LEU A 13 0.96 -23.53 6.56
N ALA A 14 1.55 -22.37 6.29
CA ALA A 14 1.87 -21.91 4.93
C ALA A 14 2.94 -22.79 4.26
N GLU A 15 4.03 -23.09 5.00
CA GLU A 15 5.09 -24.00 4.55
C GLU A 15 4.56 -25.41 4.25
N ASP A 16 3.72 -25.98 5.12
CA ASP A 16 3.15 -27.33 4.96
C ASP A 16 2.19 -27.44 3.76
N LEU A 17 1.55 -26.34 3.35
CA LEU A 17 0.64 -26.31 2.20
C LEU A 17 1.35 -25.96 0.88
N GLY A 18 2.65 -25.65 0.91
CA GLY A 18 3.42 -25.23 -0.28
C GLY A 18 2.93 -23.92 -0.88
N ILE A 19 2.29 -23.07 -0.07
CA ILE A 19 1.76 -21.77 -0.48
C ILE A 19 2.63 -20.72 0.20
N ASP A 20 3.37 -19.94 -0.60
CA ASP A 20 3.98 -18.70 -0.12
C ASP A 20 2.85 -17.73 0.23
N PHE A 21 2.41 -17.78 1.48
CA PHE A 21 1.36 -16.92 2.00
C PHE A 21 2.00 -15.66 2.56
N ASP A 22 2.00 -14.60 1.76
CA ASP A 22 2.42 -13.28 2.22
C ASP A 22 1.31 -12.64 3.06
N VAL A 23 1.42 -12.84 4.37
CA VAL A 23 0.48 -12.30 5.36
C VAL A 23 0.39 -10.78 5.24
N GLU A 24 1.52 -10.10 5.00
CA GLU A 24 1.57 -8.64 4.93
C GLU A 24 0.77 -8.12 3.73
N LEU A 25 0.92 -8.76 2.57
CA LEU A 25 0.13 -8.43 1.38
C LEU A 25 -1.37 -8.68 1.58
N VAL A 26 -1.74 -9.78 2.24
CA VAL A 26 -3.15 -10.10 2.54
C VAL A 26 -3.75 -9.08 3.50
N GLU A 27 -3.03 -8.72 4.56
CA GLU A 27 -3.46 -7.68 5.49
C GLU A 27 -3.62 -6.33 4.80
N LEU A 28 -2.70 -5.98 3.89
CA LEU A 28 -2.75 -4.75 3.11
C LEU A 28 -3.97 -4.72 2.17
N GLN A 29 -4.27 -5.83 1.50
CA GLN A 29 -5.46 -5.99 0.66
C GLN A 29 -6.76 -5.85 1.46
N LEU A 30 -6.86 -6.55 2.59
CA LEU A 30 -8.03 -6.48 3.47
C LEU A 30 -8.21 -5.06 4.04
N GLY A 31 -7.11 -4.45 4.47
CA GLY A 31 -7.08 -3.06 4.92
C GLY A 31 -7.61 -2.13 3.84
N PHE A 32 -7.13 -2.27 2.60
CA PHE A 32 -7.53 -1.40 1.49
C PHE A 32 -9.02 -1.52 1.20
N VAL A 33 -9.58 -2.74 1.19
CA VAL A 33 -11.02 -2.93 0.96
C VAL A 33 -11.85 -2.24 2.05
N LEU A 34 -11.45 -2.34 3.31
CA LEU A 34 -12.13 -1.66 4.41
C LEU A 34 -12.03 -0.13 4.28
N ASP A 35 -10.84 0.37 3.95
CA ASP A 35 -10.61 1.81 3.81
C ASP A 35 -11.32 2.39 2.59
N TYR A 36 -11.43 1.65 1.50
CA TYR A 36 -12.21 2.02 0.33
C TYR A 36 -13.69 2.23 0.67
N GLN A 37 -14.28 1.37 1.50
CA GLN A 37 -15.65 1.58 1.99
C GLN A 37 -15.76 2.84 2.86
N ARG A 38 -14.78 3.10 3.73
CA ARG A 38 -14.74 4.34 4.54
C ARG A 38 -14.74 5.58 3.66
N ILE A 39 -13.84 5.62 2.67
CA ILE A 39 -13.71 6.73 1.72
C ILE A 39 -15.01 6.91 0.93
N ARG A 40 -15.65 5.81 0.51
CA ARG A 40 -16.96 5.84 -0.14
C ARG A 40 -18.05 6.48 0.70
N HIS A 41 -17.98 6.32 2.03
CA HIS A 41 -18.90 6.95 2.97
C HIS A 41 -18.45 8.35 3.42
N GLY A 42 -17.36 8.90 2.88
CA GLY A 42 -16.81 10.20 3.27
C GLY A 42 -16.13 10.18 4.64
N GLU A 43 -15.81 9.00 5.17
CA GLU A 43 -15.05 8.85 6.40
C GLU A 43 -13.55 9.05 6.18
N GLN A 44 -12.83 9.33 7.26
CA GLN A 44 -11.38 9.43 7.22
C GLN A 44 -10.75 8.05 6.97
N HIS A 45 -9.89 7.98 5.97
CA HIS A 45 -9.05 6.83 5.67
C HIS A 45 -8.04 6.59 6.80
N ARG A 46 -7.67 5.32 7.02
CA ARG A 46 -6.76 4.89 8.08
C ARG A 46 -5.44 4.37 7.54
N MET A 47 -5.40 3.96 6.28
CA MET A 47 -4.18 3.54 5.60
C MET A 47 -3.41 4.76 5.09
N GLY A 48 -2.16 4.55 4.69
CA GLY A 48 -1.37 5.58 4.03
C GLY A 48 -1.53 5.50 2.53
N TYR A 49 -1.57 6.66 1.87
CA TYR A 49 -1.65 6.74 0.42
C TYR A 49 -0.60 7.71 -0.11
N VAL A 50 0.09 7.30 -1.17
CA VAL A 50 0.88 8.20 -2.01
C VAL A 50 0.19 8.27 -3.36
N LEU A 51 -0.27 9.46 -3.72
CA LEU A 51 -0.85 9.73 -5.03
C LEU A 51 0.26 10.17 -5.97
N LEU A 52 0.36 9.51 -7.11
CA LEU A 52 1.40 9.72 -8.10
C LEU A 52 0.74 10.06 -9.44
N ASP A 53 0.97 11.27 -9.93
CA ASP A 53 0.45 11.76 -11.20
C ASP A 53 1.47 11.43 -12.29
N ARG A 54 1.05 10.79 -13.38
CA ARG A 54 1.96 10.28 -14.42
C ARG A 54 1.69 10.92 -15.78
N GLU A 55 2.72 11.05 -16.62
CA GLU A 55 2.61 11.73 -17.93
C GLU A 55 2.08 10.80 -19.02
N HIS A 56 2.59 9.57 -19.11
CA HIS A 56 2.28 8.63 -20.18
C HIS A 56 1.47 7.41 -19.73
N HIS A 57 1.39 7.16 -18.42
CA HIS A 57 0.60 6.10 -17.80
C HIS A 57 -0.60 6.65 -17.00
N PRO A 58 -1.60 5.83 -16.67
CA PRO A 58 -2.66 6.24 -15.75
C PRO A 58 -2.05 6.74 -14.44
N ASP A 59 -2.64 7.70 -13.76
CA ASP A 59 -2.22 8.06 -12.40
C ASP A 59 -2.19 6.82 -11.48
N ALA A 60 -1.34 6.84 -10.46
CA ALA A 60 -1.23 5.74 -9.48
C ALA A 60 -1.56 6.19 -8.06
N ALA A 61 -2.02 5.25 -7.26
CA ALA A 61 -2.17 5.37 -5.81
C ALA A 61 -1.49 4.17 -5.15
N ILE A 62 -0.40 4.44 -4.42
CA ILE A 62 0.37 3.43 -3.71
C ILE A 62 -0.13 3.40 -2.27
N VAL A 63 -0.58 2.23 -1.82
CA VAL A 63 -1.23 2.07 -0.51
C VAL A 63 -0.24 1.45 0.48
N PHE A 64 -0.17 2.03 1.67
CA PHE A 64 0.66 1.55 2.77
C PHE A 64 -0.20 1.29 4.00
N ALA A 65 0.25 0.39 4.88
CA ALA A 65 -0.51 0.01 6.07
C ALA A 65 -0.91 1.20 6.98
N THR A 66 -0.12 2.29 6.99
CA THR A 66 -0.37 3.47 7.82
C THR A 66 0.04 4.78 7.12
N PRO A 67 -0.52 5.94 7.52
CA PRO A 67 -0.12 7.25 6.98
C PRO A 67 1.36 7.56 7.21
N ASP A 68 1.92 7.15 8.36
CA ASP A 68 3.34 7.33 8.65
C ASP A 68 4.23 6.43 7.78
N ALA A 69 3.77 5.24 7.39
CA ALA A 69 4.47 4.41 6.42
C ALA A 69 4.48 5.08 5.04
N ALA A 70 3.35 5.61 4.57
CA ALA A 70 3.28 6.34 3.31
C ALA A 70 4.19 7.59 3.31
N ARG A 71 4.23 8.34 4.42
CA ARG A 71 5.11 9.50 4.54
C ARG A 71 6.58 9.13 4.43
N ARG A 72 7.02 8.11 5.16
CA ARG A 72 8.40 7.61 5.05
C ARG A 72 8.71 7.06 3.67
N ALA A 73 7.71 6.46 3.01
CA ALA A 73 7.88 5.91 1.69
C ALA A 73 8.07 7.00 0.62
N LEU A 74 7.36 8.13 0.74
CA LEU A 74 7.54 9.27 -0.16
C LEU A 74 8.99 9.82 -0.12
N ASP A 75 9.67 9.70 1.01
CA ASP A 75 11.04 10.21 1.22
C ASP A 75 12.16 9.31 0.64
N GLY A 76 11.84 8.15 0.04
CA GLY A 76 12.86 7.29 -0.60
C GLY A 76 12.51 5.81 -0.70
N HIS A 77 11.25 5.46 -0.93
CA HIS A 77 10.88 4.08 -1.18
C HIS A 77 11.28 3.68 -2.61
N PRO A 78 12.02 2.58 -2.81
CA PRO A 78 12.54 2.20 -4.13
C PRO A 78 11.45 2.09 -5.21
N LEU A 79 10.26 1.59 -4.86
CA LEU A 79 9.12 1.55 -5.78
C LEU A 79 8.69 2.95 -6.26
N ILE A 80 8.62 3.92 -5.33
CA ILE A 80 8.23 5.30 -5.65
C ILE A 80 9.32 5.94 -6.48
N GLU A 81 10.59 5.79 -6.09
CA GLU A 81 11.74 6.31 -6.83
C GLU A 81 11.76 5.79 -8.28
N ASN A 82 11.62 4.48 -8.47
CA ASN A 82 11.60 3.88 -9.81
C ASN A 82 10.42 4.41 -10.65
N LEU A 83 9.21 4.46 -10.09
CA LEU A 83 8.05 5.03 -10.79
C LEU A 83 8.25 6.52 -11.11
N CYS A 84 8.96 7.23 -10.23
CA CYS A 84 9.28 8.64 -10.40
C CYS A 84 10.29 8.90 -11.51
N GLU A 85 11.32 8.08 -11.63
CA GLU A 85 12.33 8.18 -12.69
C GLU A 85 11.76 7.90 -14.08
N GLU A 86 10.75 7.03 -14.17
CA GLU A 86 10.15 6.62 -15.44
C GLU A 86 9.18 7.67 -16.01
N ASP A 87 8.25 8.17 -15.20
CA ASP A 87 7.07 8.85 -15.75
C ASP A 87 6.28 9.75 -14.77
N CYS A 88 6.91 10.27 -13.70
CA CYS A 88 6.17 11.05 -12.69
C CYS A 88 6.17 12.56 -12.98
N ILE A 89 4.97 13.14 -12.86
CA ILE A 89 4.75 14.60 -12.83
C ILE A 89 4.78 15.11 -11.39
N ASP A 90 4.06 14.44 -10.47
CA ASP A 90 3.95 14.82 -9.07
C ASP A 90 3.71 13.60 -8.17
N ALA A 91 4.26 13.63 -6.96
CA ALA A 91 4.05 12.61 -5.94
C ALA A 91 3.71 13.28 -4.60
N ARG A 92 2.54 12.95 -4.03
CA ARG A 92 2.02 13.64 -2.84
C ARG A 92 1.27 12.73 -1.88
N LEU A 93 1.25 13.13 -0.61
CA LEU A 93 0.33 12.59 0.40
C LEU A 93 -0.99 13.38 0.35
N PRO A 94 -2.15 12.72 0.20
CA PRO A 94 -3.43 13.41 0.25
C PRO A 94 -3.75 13.87 1.68
N VAL A 95 -4.12 15.14 1.85
CA VAL A 95 -4.64 15.64 3.13
C VAL A 95 -6.02 15.04 3.44
N GLN A 96 -6.83 14.89 2.40
CA GLN A 96 -8.08 14.13 2.39
C GLN A 96 -8.10 13.31 1.11
N LEU A 97 -8.63 12.09 1.21
CA LEU A 97 -8.74 11.17 0.09
C LEU A 97 -10.22 10.96 -0.21
N THR A 98 -10.61 11.19 -1.45
CA THR A 98 -11.97 10.99 -1.94
C THR A 98 -12.03 9.83 -2.91
N LEU A 99 -13.23 9.32 -3.20
CA LEU A 99 -13.39 8.30 -4.23
C LEU A 99 -12.95 8.79 -5.61
N SER A 100 -13.15 10.08 -5.90
CA SER A 100 -12.73 10.66 -7.19
C SER A 100 -11.22 10.61 -7.37
N ASP A 101 -10.46 10.75 -6.28
CA ASP A 101 -9.00 10.65 -6.32
C ASP A 101 -8.54 9.22 -6.65
N LEU A 102 -9.33 8.19 -6.31
CA LEU A 102 -8.99 6.79 -6.58
C LEU A 102 -9.60 6.23 -7.87
N ALA A 103 -10.71 6.79 -8.35
CA ALA A 103 -11.52 6.18 -9.41
C ALA A 103 -10.80 6.03 -10.76
N SER A 104 -9.81 6.88 -11.05
CA SER A 104 -9.03 6.85 -12.29
C SER A 104 -7.58 6.42 -12.08
N ARG A 105 -7.25 5.90 -10.89
CA ARG A 105 -5.88 5.54 -10.53
C ARG A 105 -5.66 4.03 -10.51
N GLU A 106 -4.49 3.63 -10.97
CA GLU A 106 -3.96 2.31 -10.72
C GLU A 106 -3.62 2.16 -9.22
N ILE A 107 -4.20 1.15 -8.57
CA ILE A 107 -3.93 0.87 -7.15
C ILE A 107 -2.76 -0.11 -7.06
N ILE A 108 -1.70 0.32 -6.39
CA ILE A 108 -0.49 -0.48 -6.22
C ILE A 108 -0.36 -0.85 -4.74
N LEU A 109 -0.27 -2.15 -4.49
CA LEU A 109 -0.04 -2.76 -3.18
C LEU A 109 1.40 -3.32 -3.19
N PRO A 110 2.36 -2.61 -2.57
CA PRO A 110 3.78 -2.99 -2.56
C PRO A 110 4.06 -4.27 -1.78
#